data_AF-A0A8J1YND5-F1
#
_entry.id   AF-A0A8J1YND5-F1
#
_cell.length_a   1.000
_cell.length_b   1.000
_cell.length_c   1.000
_cell.angle_alpha   90.00
_cell.angle_beta   90.00
_cell.angle_gamma   90.00
#
_symmetry.space_group_name_H-M   'P 1'
#
loop_
_entity.id
_entity.type
_entity.pdbx_description
1 polymer ?
#
loop_
_entity_poly.entity_id
_entity_poly.type
_entity_poly.pdbx_seq_one_letter_code
_entity_poly.pdbx_strand_id
1 'polypeptide(L)'
;MHHSPISREGAFHSSSADSSVGASTDISRSNATVLTDASVTLRLNKRESQAIWHFEICGKSQSGKEMIISHQVVVHVLSQRRQQELNEPLCPPPDIHLVLPNLGELRNVVSRLSHLADDLTMSANLEGTMELAVKDKTGRVNLTTTWKDLHIPQSTTDQDGDGEPPAKDKMFSTLVSIRGLLKFLTSHIVGGVAIACICENHCVIAYVYIGEINEAGGVLTFFIPAKNTGDF
;
A
#
# COMPACT_ATOMS: atom_id res chain seq x y z
N MET A 1 -28.78 43.57 5.35
CA MET A 1 -27.49 42.84 5.28
C MET A 1 -27.78 41.47 4.70
N HIS A 2 -27.40 41.22 3.45
CA HIS A 2 -27.53 39.89 2.83
C HIS A 2 -26.23 39.11 3.04
N HIS A 3 -26.32 37.91 3.62
CA HIS A 3 -25.22 36.93 3.60
C HIS A 3 -25.47 35.93 2.47
N SER A 4 -24.57 35.90 1.49
CA SER A 4 -24.47 34.81 0.51
C SER A 4 -23.57 33.70 1.08
N PRO A 5 -23.96 32.41 0.99
CA PRO A 5 -23.08 31.31 1.37
C PRO A 5 -22.03 31.07 0.28
N ILE A 6 -20.78 30.88 0.69
CA ILE A 6 -19.65 30.55 -0.21
C ILE A 6 -19.66 29.04 -0.43
N SER A 7 -20.07 28.59 -1.62
CA SER A 7 -19.77 27.23 -2.09
C SER A 7 -18.29 27.14 -2.44
N ARG A 8 -17.52 26.35 -1.68
CA ARG A 8 -16.16 25.96 -2.08
C ARG A 8 -16.23 24.73 -2.98
N GLU A 9 -16.14 24.96 -4.28
CA GLU A 9 -16.04 23.91 -5.28
C GLU A 9 -14.57 23.48 -5.43
N GLY A 10 -14.24 22.30 -4.88
CA GLY A 10 -12.92 21.69 -4.99
C GLY A 10 -12.89 20.66 -6.09
N ALA A 11 -12.69 21.09 -7.34
CA ALA A 11 -12.54 20.18 -8.47
C ALA A 11 -11.09 19.64 -8.52
N PHE A 12 -10.90 18.37 -8.17
CA PHE A 12 -9.68 17.64 -8.47
C PHE A 12 -9.83 16.99 -9.85
N HIS A 13 -8.99 17.42 -10.79
CA HIS A 13 -8.88 16.80 -12.12
C HIS A 13 -7.59 15.98 -12.17
N SER A 14 -7.68 14.70 -12.50
CA SER A 14 -6.54 13.84 -12.80
C SER A 14 -6.67 13.26 -14.20
N SER A 15 -5.74 13.62 -15.09
CA SER A 15 -5.56 12.96 -16.38
C SER A 15 -4.73 11.68 -16.19
N SER A 16 -5.27 10.53 -16.59
CA SER A 16 -4.50 9.28 -16.53
C SER A 16 -3.62 9.15 -17.76
N ALA A 17 -2.30 9.00 -17.56
CA ALA A 17 -1.44 8.39 -18.58
C ALA A 17 -1.76 6.89 -18.68
N ASP A 18 -1.79 6.34 -19.90
CA ASP A 18 -2.28 4.98 -20.18
C ASP A 18 -1.62 3.91 -19.28
N SER A 19 -2.40 3.43 -18.31
CA SER A 19 -2.04 2.30 -17.45
C SER A 19 -3.12 1.23 -17.61
N SER A 20 -2.91 0.34 -18.58
CA SER A 20 -3.83 -0.76 -18.91
C SER A 20 -3.73 -1.90 -17.89
N VAL A 21 -4.16 -1.64 -16.65
CA VAL A 21 -4.10 -2.63 -15.57
C VAL A 21 -5.23 -3.66 -15.70
N GLY A 22 -4.92 -4.76 -16.37
CA GLY A 22 -5.80 -5.93 -16.47
C GLY A 22 -6.11 -6.55 -15.11
N ALA A 23 -7.37 -6.97 -14.91
CA ALA A 23 -7.87 -7.48 -13.63
C ALA A 23 -7.33 -8.86 -13.24
N SER A 24 -7.08 -9.07 -11.93
CA SER A 24 -7.04 -10.34 -11.17
C SER A 24 -6.49 -10.08 -9.76
N THR A 25 -6.95 -10.59 -8.62
CA THR A 25 -8.18 -11.28 -8.18
C THR A 25 -8.29 -11.00 -6.67
N ASP A 26 -9.44 -10.69 -6.06
CA ASP A 26 -10.75 -10.54 -6.70
C ASP A 26 -11.72 -9.60 -5.96
N ILE A 27 -12.55 -8.94 -6.76
CA ILE A 27 -13.83 -8.31 -6.42
C ILE A 27 -14.73 -8.67 -7.61
N SER A 28 -15.27 -9.89 -7.60
CA SER A 28 -15.89 -10.44 -8.79
C SER A 28 -17.23 -9.78 -9.11
N ARG A 29 -17.39 -9.40 -10.38
CA ARG A 29 -18.65 -8.99 -11.07
C ARG A 29 -19.10 -7.52 -10.94
N SER A 30 -18.23 -6.62 -11.36
CA SER A 30 -18.66 -5.49 -12.21
C SER A 30 -17.89 -5.52 -13.53
N ASN A 31 -18.59 -5.30 -14.65
CA ASN A 31 -17.98 -5.29 -15.98
C ASN A 31 -17.06 -4.06 -16.09
N ALA A 32 -15.76 -4.23 -15.82
CA ALA A 32 -14.77 -3.18 -16.00
C ALA A 32 -14.56 -2.91 -17.50
N THR A 33 -15.35 -2.00 -18.05
CA THR A 33 -15.14 -1.46 -19.40
C THR A 33 -13.78 -0.79 -19.43
N VAL A 34 -12.81 -1.43 -20.08
CA VAL A 34 -11.50 -0.81 -20.34
C VAL A 34 -11.71 0.37 -21.28
N LEU A 35 -11.54 1.57 -20.74
CA LEU A 35 -11.53 2.82 -21.49
C LEU A 35 -10.09 3.27 -21.69
N THR A 36 -9.75 3.66 -22.92
CA THR A 36 -8.50 4.39 -23.21
C THR A 36 -8.75 5.89 -23.10
N ASP A 37 -7.67 6.67 -22.91
CA ASP A 37 -7.77 8.15 -22.83
C ASP A 37 -8.80 8.59 -21.76
N ALA A 38 -8.75 7.93 -20.59
CA ALA A 38 -9.77 8.02 -19.55
C ALA A 38 -9.46 9.16 -18.57
N SER A 39 -10.43 10.07 -18.45
CA SER A 39 -10.47 11.12 -17.42
C SER A 39 -11.50 10.74 -16.35
N VAL A 40 -11.19 11.06 -15.09
CA VAL A 40 -12.09 10.83 -13.95
C VAL A 40 -12.33 12.15 -13.24
N THR A 41 -13.60 12.52 -13.11
CA THR A 41 -14.05 13.67 -12.31
C THR A 41 -14.76 13.16 -11.06
N LEU A 42 -14.34 13.64 -9.89
CA LEU A 42 -14.96 13.33 -8.61
C LEU A 42 -15.69 14.57 -8.06
N ARG A 43 -16.98 14.45 -7.76
CA ARG A 43 -17.79 15.52 -7.18
C ARG A 43 -18.49 15.06 -5.90
N LEU A 44 -18.43 15.84 -4.83
CA LEU A 44 -19.22 15.61 -3.62
C LEU A 44 -20.55 16.38 -3.71
N ASN A 45 -21.65 15.64 -3.84
CA ASN A 45 -22.99 16.18 -3.96
C ASN A 45 -23.82 15.94 -2.69
N LYS A 46 -24.92 16.69 -2.54
CA LYS A 46 -25.93 16.47 -1.49
C LYS A 46 -27.30 16.28 -2.12
N ARG A 47 -27.97 15.16 -1.84
CA ARG A 47 -29.33 14.84 -2.30
C ARG A 47 -30.14 14.32 -1.13
N GLU A 48 -31.34 14.88 -0.90
CA GLU A 48 -32.28 14.37 0.12
C GLU A 48 -31.62 14.19 1.52
N SER A 49 -30.75 15.14 1.88
CA SER A 49 -29.88 15.15 3.08
C SER A 49 -28.79 14.07 3.18
N GLN A 50 -28.65 13.19 2.18
CA GLN A 50 -27.51 12.29 2.03
C GLN A 50 -26.36 12.98 1.27
N ALA A 51 -25.12 12.70 1.67
CA ALA A 51 -23.94 13.05 0.89
C ALA A 51 -23.65 11.93 -0.12
N ILE A 52 -23.27 12.28 -1.34
CA ILE A 52 -23.06 11.33 -2.44
C ILE A 52 -21.78 11.71 -3.18
N TRP A 53 -20.82 10.79 -3.25
CA TRP A 53 -19.75 10.89 -4.24
C TRP A 53 -20.30 10.53 -5.62
N HIS A 54 -20.13 11.44 -6.56
CA HIS A 54 -20.38 11.21 -7.98
C HIS A 54 -19.05 11.08 -8.70
N PHE A 55 -18.82 9.92 -9.30
CA PHE A 55 -17.68 9.62 -10.15
C PHE A 55 -18.17 9.66 -11.60
N GLU A 56 -17.58 10.53 -12.41
CA GLU A 56 -17.84 10.66 -13.84
C GLU A 56 -16.56 10.28 -14.59
N ILE A 57 -16.61 9.16 -15.30
CA ILE A 57 -15.47 8.59 -16.04
C ILE A 57 -15.76 8.77 -17.53
N CYS A 58 -14.97 9.61 -18.19
CA CYS A 58 -15.10 9.90 -19.62
C CYS A 58 -13.87 9.37 -20.35
N GLY A 59 -14.07 8.52 -21.36
CA GLY A 59 -12.98 7.95 -22.16
C GLY A 59 -13.50 7.25 -23.41
N LYS A 60 -12.63 6.53 -24.12
CA LYS A 60 -12.98 5.83 -25.37
C LYS A 60 -13.05 4.32 -25.17
N SER A 61 -14.12 3.72 -25.68
CA SER A 61 -14.23 2.27 -25.78
C SER A 61 -13.20 1.68 -26.75
N GLN A 62 -12.99 0.37 -26.70
CA GLN A 62 -12.19 -0.37 -27.70
C GLN A 62 -12.65 -0.15 -29.16
N SER A 63 -13.90 0.28 -29.37
CA SER A 63 -14.45 0.61 -30.71
C SER A 63 -14.18 2.06 -31.15
N GLY A 64 -13.40 2.83 -30.38
CA GLY A 64 -13.11 4.24 -30.59
C GLY A 64 -14.24 5.20 -30.21
N LYS A 65 -15.46 4.68 -29.95
CA LYS A 65 -16.60 5.49 -29.47
C LYS A 65 -16.35 6.02 -28.06
N GLU A 66 -16.61 7.30 -27.87
CA GLU A 66 -16.67 7.94 -26.55
C GLU A 66 -17.74 7.28 -25.67
N MET A 67 -17.41 7.14 -24.38
CA MET A 67 -18.27 6.60 -23.35
C MET A 67 -18.12 7.43 -22.08
N ILE A 68 -19.26 7.68 -21.43
CA ILE A 68 -19.35 8.33 -20.12
C ILE A 68 -19.97 7.32 -19.15
N ILE A 69 -19.26 7.00 -18.07
CA ILE A 69 -19.72 6.09 -17.02
C ILE A 69 -19.88 6.89 -15.73
N SER A 70 -21.10 6.92 -15.21
CA SER A 70 -21.48 7.69 -14.02
C SER A 70 -21.83 6.75 -12.86
N HIS A 71 -21.08 6.84 -11.76
CA HIS A 71 -21.35 6.12 -10.52
C HIS A 71 -21.72 7.09 -9.40
N GLN A 72 -22.74 6.74 -8.62
CA GLN A 72 -23.15 7.49 -7.44
C GLN A 72 -23.04 6.59 -6.21
N VAL A 73 -22.25 7.02 -5.22
CA VAL A 73 -21.98 6.27 -3.99
C VAL A 73 -22.40 7.14 -2.81
N VAL A 74 -23.42 6.69 -2.06
CA VAL A 74 -23.84 7.35 -0.82
C VAL A 74 -22.73 7.24 0.22
N VAL A 75 -22.38 8.36 0.85
CA VAL A 75 -21.35 8.42 1.88
C VAL A 75 -21.82 9.04 3.18
N HIS A 76 -21.25 8.54 4.26
CA HIS A 76 -21.50 9.00 5.62
C HIS A 76 -20.41 10.01 5.99
N VAL A 77 -20.81 11.27 6.16
CA VAL A 77 -19.90 12.31 6.65
C VAL A 77 -19.57 12.02 8.11
N LEU A 78 -18.29 11.79 8.41
CA LEU A 78 -17.84 11.55 9.77
C LEU A 78 -17.91 12.86 10.58
N SER A 79 -18.38 12.77 11.82
CA SER A 79 -18.25 13.85 12.80
C SER A 79 -16.77 14.10 13.11
N GLN A 80 -16.39 15.35 13.39
CA GLN A 80 -15.02 15.73 13.78
C GLN A 80 -14.44 14.85 14.92
N ARG A 81 -15.26 14.45 15.90
CA ARG A 81 -14.85 13.53 16.97
C ARG A 81 -14.36 12.17 16.43
N ARG A 82 -15.18 11.50 15.61
CA ARG A 82 -14.77 10.23 14.94
C ARG A 82 -13.58 10.41 14.01
N GLN A 83 -13.43 11.59 13.38
CA GLN A 83 -12.26 11.88 12.57
C GLN A 83 -10.99 11.97 13.43
N GLN A 84 -11.06 12.53 14.65
CA GLN A 84 -9.96 12.55 15.62
C GLN A 84 -9.60 11.18 16.20
N GLU A 85 -10.45 10.16 15.99
CA GLU A 85 -10.16 8.75 16.34
C GLU A 85 -9.36 8.05 15.22
N LEU A 86 -9.33 8.61 14.00
CA LEU A 86 -8.59 8.09 12.84
C LEU A 86 -7.16 8.68 12.78
N ASN A 87 -6.29 8.18 13.64
CA ASN A 87 -4.86 8.53 13.63
C ASN A 87 -4.02 7.39 13.03
N GLU A 88 -2.81 7.72 12.57
CA GLU A 88 -1.83 6.70 12.22
C GLU A 88 -1.43 5.87 13.45
N PRO A 89 -1.11 4.57 13.29
CA PRO A 89 -0.64 3.74 14.39
C PRO A 89 0.66 4.28 14.99
N LEU A 90 0.73 4.34 16.32
CA LEU A 90 2.01 4.59 17.00
C LEU A 90 2.92 3.37 16.81
N CYS A 91 4.04 3.59 16.14
CA CYS A 91 5.10 2.59 15.91
C CYS A 91 6.41 3.08 16.56
N PRO A 92 7.29 2.16 17.02
CA PRO A 92 8.64 2.52 17.44
C PRO A 92 9.48 2.99 16.24
N PRO A 93 10.64 3.62 16.47
CA PRO A 93 11.62 3.85 15.42
C PRO A 93 11.95 2.54 14.68
N PRO A 94 12.03 2.53 13.34
CA PRO A 94 12.42 1.32 12.60
C PRO A 94 13.90 1.02 12.76
N ASP A 95 14.24 -0.25 12.97
CA ASP A 95 15.61 -0.72 13.10
C ASP A 95 16.35 -0.73 11.75
N ILE A 96 15.61 -0.95 10.66
CA ILE A 96 16.16 -0.93 9.29
C ILE A 96 15.13 -0.42 8.27
N HIS A 97 15.64 0.27 7.25
CA HIS A 97 14.91 0.68 6.05
C HIS A 97 15.55 -0.03 4.84
N LEU A 98 14.75 -0.54 3.92
CA LEU A 98 15.22 -1.14 2.66
C LEU A 98 14.32 -0.79 1.48
N VAL A 99 14.91 -0.57 0.31
CA VAL A 99 14.16 -0.54 -0.96
C VAL A 99 13.79 -1.97 -1.31
N LEU A 100 12.50 -2.21 -1.53
CA LEU A 100 11.99 -3.53 -1.88
C LEU A 100 12.34 -3.92 -3.33
N PRO A 101 12.48 -5.22 -3.63
CA PRO A 101 12.48 -5.71 -5.01
C PRO A 101 11.12 -5.46 -5.68
N ASN A 102 11.01 -5.78 -6.98
CA ASN A 102 9.78 -5.62 -7.75
C ASN A 102 8.55 -6.17 -7.00
N LEU A 103 7.57 -5.30 -6.70
CA LEU A 103 6.41 -5.67 -5.88
C LEU A 103 5.54 -6.76 -6.53
N GLY A 104 5.48 -6.84 -7.86
CA GLY A 104 4.75 -7.88 -8.59
C GLY A 104 5.42 -9.25 -8.44
N GLU A 105 6.75 -9.31 -8.56
CA GLU A 105 7.52 -10.54 -8.32
C GLU A 105 7.43 -10.97 -6.85
N LEU A 106 7.58 -10.02 -5.93
CA LEU A 106 7.45 -10.26 -4.48
C LEU A 106 6.04 -10.77 -4.14
N ARG A 107 4.98 -10.17 -4.71
CA ARG A 107 3.59 -10.67 -4.62
C ARG A 107 3.49 -12.11 -5.11
N ASN A 108 4.10 -12.44 -6.24
CA ASN A 108 4.04 -13.79 -6.81
C ASN A 108 4.76 -14.82 -5.93
N VAL A 109 5.87 -14.45 -5.27
CA VAL A 109 6.51 -15.30 -4.25
C VAL A 109 5.58 -15.49 -3.04
N VAL A 110 5.14 -14.40 -2.41
CA VAL A 110 4.31 -14.44 -1.19
C VAL A 110 2.99 -15.17 -1.44
N SER A 111 2.41 -15.05 -2.63
CA SER A 111 1.21 -15.80 -3.02
C SER A 111 1.46 -17.31 -3.03
N ARG A 112 2.62 -17.79 -3.49
CA ARG A 112 2.97 -19.21 -3.42
C ARG A 112 3.19 -19.68 -1.99
N LEU A 113 3.83 -18.85 -1.15
CA LEU A 113 4.06 -19.14 0.27
C LEU A 113 2.72 -19.26 1.06
N SER A 114 1.66 -18.55 0.63
CA SER A 114 0.32 -18.63 1.23
C SER A 114 -0.34 -20.01 1.20
N HIS A 115 0.12 -20.92 0.34
CA HIS A 115 -0.36 -22.31 0.32
C HIS A 115 0.28 -23.18 1.40
N LEU A 116 1.37 -22.73 2.04
CA LEU A 116 2.17 -23.51 2.99
C LEU A 116 1.98 -23.06 4.44
N ALA A 117 1.81 -21.75 4.66
CA ALA A 117 1.66 -21.13 5.96
C ALA A 117 0.60 -20.01 5.93
N ASP A 118 0.16 -19.54 7.11
CA ASP A 118 -0.71 -18.36 7.24
C ASP A 118 0.09 -17.08 7.57
N ASP A 119 1.30 -17.24 8.12
CA ASP A 119 2.21 -16.21 8.60
C ASP A 119 3.64 -16.47 8.06
N LEU A 120 4.45 -15.43 7.93
CA LEU A 120 5.82 -15.46 7.39
C LEU A 120 6.74 -14.54 8.20
N THR A 121 8.02 -14.90 8.35
CA THR A 121 9.04 -14.00 8.90
C THR A 121 9.64 -13.20 7.77
N MET A 122 9.54 -11.87 7.85
CA MET A 122 10.25 -10.94 6.99
C MET A 122 11.48 -10.43 7.74
N SER A 123 12.65 -10.59 7.14
CA SER A 123 13.93 -10.22 7.72
C SER A 123 14.76 -9.39 6.75
N ALA A 124 15.57 -8.47 7.25
CA ALA A 124 16.56 -7.75 6.43
C ALA A 124 17.79 -7.32 7.25
N ASN A 125 18.91 -7.10 6.56
CA ASN A 125 20.17 -6.62 7.16
C ASN A 125 20.77 -5.41 6.41
N LEU A 126 21.74 -4.74 7.03
CA LEU A 126 22.36 -3.52 6.50
C LEU A 126 23.31 -3.77 5.31
N GLU A 127 23.49 -5.03 4.89
CA GLU A 127 24.22 -5.41 3.68
C GLU A 127 23.30 -5.47 2.43
N GLY A 128 22.01 -5.16 2.57
CA GLY A 128 21.07 -5.25 1.46
C GLY A 128 20.55 -6.67 1.19
N THR A 129 20.64 -7.57 2.17
CA THR A 129 19.98 -8.88 2.11
C THR A 129 18.60 -8.79 2.75
N MET A 130 17.59 -9.34 2.08
CA MET A 130 16.22 -9.52 2.60
C MET A 130 15.83 -10.99 2.49
N GLU A 131 15.17 -11.53 3.51
CA GLU A 131 14.66 -12.90 3.53
C GLU A 131 13.18 -12.94 3.87
N LEU A 132 12.43 -13.77 3.15
CA LEU A 132 11.08 -14.20 3.54
C LEU A 132 11.11 -15.68 3.87
N ALA A 133 10.89 -16.03 5.14
CA ALA A 133 10.90 -17.39 5.65
C ALA A 133 9.50 -17.86 6.07
N VAL A 134 9.14 -19.09 5.71
CA VAL A 134 7.94 -19.78 6.20
C VAL A 134 8.27 -21.18 6.69
N LYS A 135 7.53 -21.63 7.70
CA LYS A 135 7.47 -23.03 8.13
C LYS A 135 6.09 -23.56 7.77
N ASP A 136 6.01 -24.72 7.14
CA ASP A 136 4.72 -25.30 6.78
C ASP A 136 3.90 -25.71 8.02
N LYS A 137 2.59 -25.92 7.85
CA LYS A 137 1.69 -26.28 8.96
C LYS A 137 2.05 -27.60 9.65
N THR A 138 2.88 -28.46 9.05
CA THR A 138 3.37 -29.70 9.68
C THR A 138 4.75 -29.59 10.31
N GLY A 139 5.44 -28.44 10.17
CA GLY A 139 6.79 -28.19 10.70
C GLY A 139 7.91 -29.00 10.04
N ARG A 140 7.64 -29.60 8.86
CA ARG A 140 8.56 -30.49 8.13
C ARG A 140 9.30 -29.78 7.00
N VAL A 141 8.74 -28.70 6.47
CA VAL A 141 9.28 -27.93 5.35
C VAL A 141 9.48 -26.49 5.80
N ASN A 142 10.73 -26.06 5.81
CA ASN A 142 11.11 -24.67 5.95
C ASN A 142 11.51 -24.15 4.56
N LEU A 143 10.91 -23.06 4.11
CA LEU A 143 11.33 -22.36 2.89
C LEU A 143 11.78 -20.95 3.26
N THR A 144 12.98 -20.59 2.80
CA THR A 144 13.48 -19.21 2.81
C THR A 144 13.67 -18.77 1.36
N THR A 145 13.12 -17.60 1.01
CA THR A 145 13.46 -16.90 -0.24
C THR A 145 14.33 -15.70 0.11
N THR A 146 15.49 -15.58 -0.54
CA THR A 146 16.49 -14.55 -0.23
C THR A 146 16.67 -13.64 -1.44
N TRP A 147 16.67 -12.33 -1.20
CA TRP A 147 17.10 -11.29 -2.13
C TRP A 147 18.39 -10.66 -1.60
N LYS A 148 19.26 -10.22 -2.51
CA LYS A 148 20.56 -9.62 -2.20
C LYS A 148 20.72 -8.32 -2.98
N ASP A 149 21.74 -7.55 -2.61
CA ASP A 149 22.14 -6.32 -3.29
C ASP A 149 21.01 -5.27 -3.33
N LEU A 150 20.09 -5.31 -2.36
CA LEU A 150 19.03 -4.32 -2.21
C LEU A 150 19.58 -3.01 -1.64
N HIS A 151 19.04 -1.89 -2.10
CA HIS A 151 19.47 -0.59 -1.61
C HIS A 151 18.93 -0.34 -0.18
N ILE A 152 19.84 -0.02 0.74
CA ILE A 152 19.52 0.46 2.09
C ILE A 152 19.56 2.01 2.06
N PRO A 153 18.41 2.70 2.15
CA PRO A 153 18.39 4.16 2.23
C PRO A 153 19.15 4.62 3.48
N GLN A 154 20.00 5.64 3.32
CA GLN A 154 20.60 6.32 4.46
C GLN A 154 19.51 7.11 5.18
N SER A 155 19.05 6.59 6.32
CA SER A 155 18.15 7.34 7.20
C SER A 155 18.91 8.54 7.74
N THR A 156 18.37 9.75 7.56
CA THR A 156 18.91 11.00 8.13
C THR A 156 18.77 11.11 9.64
N THR A 157 18.32 10.03 10.30
CA THR A 157 18.50 9.80 11.73
C THR A 157 19.96 9.37 11.98
N ASP A 158 20.86 10.34 11.90
CA ASP A 158 22.22 10.18 12.40
C ASP A 158 22.17 9.85 13.91
N GLN A 159 22.62 8.64 14.25
CA GLN A 159 23.49 8.28 15.38
C GLN A 159 23.43 9.10 16.71
N ASP A 160 22.26 9.58 17.15
CA ASP A 160 22.04 10.15 18.49
C ASP A 160 21.85 9.06 19.59
N GLY A 161 22.55 7.94 19.45
CA GLY A 161 22.56 6.84 20.41
C GLY A 161 23.97 6.46 20.84
N ASP A 162 24.26 6.54 22.14
CA ASP A 162 25.54 6.14 22.79
C ASP A 162 25.85 4.62 22.71
N GLY A 163 25.27 3.90 21.75
CA GLY A 163 25.43 2.46 21.56
C GLY A 163 26.38 2.11 20.41
N GLU A 164 27.05 0.96 20.51
CA GLU A 164 27.80 0.40 19.40
C GLU A 164 26.84 0.10 18.21
N PRO A 165 27.14 0.55 16.98
CA PRO A 165 26.27 0.32 15.85
C PRO A 165 26.12 -1.19 15.57
N PRO A 166 24.91 -1.66 15.19
CA PRO A 166 24.67 -3.08 14.96
C PRO A 166 25.56 -3.64 13.85
N ALA A 167 25.99 -4.89 14.03
CA ALA A 167 26.73 -5.62 12.99
C ALA A 167 25.93 -5.65 11.68
N LYS A 168 26.59 -5.41 10.55
CA LYS A 168 25.91 -5.17 9.27
C LYS A 168 25.09 -6.36 8.79
N ASP A 169 25.56 -7.56 9.12
CA ASP A 169 24.94 -8.84 8.81
C ASP A 169 23.73 -9.17 9.71
N LYS A 170 23.52 -8.45 10.82
CA LYS A 170 22.38 -8.66 11.74
C LYS A 170 21.06 -8.57 10.98
N MET A 171 20.32 -9.67 10.98
CA MET A 171 18.96 -9.75 10.44
C MET A 171 17.93 -9.23 11.45
N PHE A 172 17.39 -8.04 11.19
CA PHE A 172 16.22 -7.53 11.90
C PHE A 172 14.97 -8.21 11.36
N SER A 173 14.16 -8.80 12.25
CA SER A 173 13.11 -9.75 11.84
C SER A 173 11.75 -9.47 12.46
N THR A 174 10.69 -9.61 11.66
CA THR A 174 9.30 -9.50 12.14
C THR A 174 8.41 -10.58 11.50
N LEU A 175 7.73 -11.37 12.35
CA LEU A 175 6.71 -12.32 11.93
C LEU A 175 5.42 -11.57 11.58
N VAL A 176 4.95 -11.67 10.33
CA VAL A 176 3.75 -10.99 9.82
C VAL A 176 2.79 -11.96 9.16
N SER A 177 1.50 -11.60 9.11
CA SER A 177 0.54 -12.42 8.35
C SER A 177 0.75 -12.31 6.84
N ILE A 178 0.72 -13.46 6.14
CA ILE A 178 0.79 -13.51 4.67
C ILE A 178 -0.39 -12.73 4.07
N ARG A 179 -1.57 -12.79 4.69
CA ARG A 179 -2.75 -12.00 4.28
C ARG A 179 -2.54 -10.48 4.43
N GLY A 180 -1.79 -10.03 5.43
CA GLY A 180 -1.41 -8.62 5.59
C GLY A 180 -0.42 -8.17 4.51
N LEU A 181 0.64 -8.94 4.30
CA LEU A 181 1.65 -8.63 3.29
C LEU A 181 1.07 -8.68 1.86
N LEU A 182 0.20 -9.64 1.54
CA LEU A 182 -0.49 -9.71 0.24
C LEU A 182 -1.41 -8.51 -0.01
N LYS A 183 -2.08 -7.96 1.01
CA LYS A 183 -2.87 -6.73 0.88
C LYS A 183 -1.98 -5.55 0.50
N PHE A 184 -0.87 -5.34 1.22
CA PHE A 184 0.13 -4.35 0.85
C PHE A 184 0.61 -4.55 -0.59
N LEU A 185 1.00 -5.78 -0.96
CA LEU A 185 1.52 -6.12 -2.28
C LEU A 185 0.50 -5.98 -3.42
N THR A 186 -0.80 -5.73 -3.16
CA THR A 186 -1.72 -5.29 -4.23
C THR A 186 -1.31 -3.94 -4.82
N SER A 187 -0.55 -3.11 -4.10
CA SER A 187 -0.01 -1.83 -4.58
C SER A 187 0.93 -1.93 -5.79
N HIS A 188 1.41 -3.12 -6.17
CA HIS A 188 2.17 -3.29 -7.43
C HIS A 188 1.46 -2.73 -8.67
N ILE A 189 0.13 -2.60 -8.64
CA ILE A 189 -0.70 -2.05 -9.73
C ILE A 189 -0.52 -0.54 -9.97
N VAL A 190 -0.12 0.24 -8.95
CA VAL A 190 0.12 1.70 -9.10
C VAL A 190 1.58 2.00 -9.47
N GLY A 191 2.44 0.98 -9.53
CA GLY A 191 3.86 1.14 -9.83
C GLY A 191 4.64 1.90 -8.76
N GLY A 192 5.85 2.34 -9.11
CA GLY A 192 6.69 3.18 -8.26
C GLY A 192 7.72 2.42 -7.40
N VAL A 193 8.52 3.20 -6.67
CA VAL A 193 9.50 2.71 -5.71
C VAL A 193 8.80 2.41 -4.39
N ALA A 194 9.18 1.32 -3.74
CA ALA A 194 8.66 0.96 -2.42
C ALA A 194 9.79 0.78 -1.41
N ILE A 195 9.62 1.35 -0.22
CA ILE A 195 10.53 1.22 0.92
C ILE A 195 9.79 0.47 2.02
N ALA A 196 10.39 -0.60 2.52
CA ALA A 196 9.95 -1.25 3.75
C ALA A 196 10.84 -0.84 4.91
N CYS A 197 10.22 -0.70 6.08
CA CYS A 197 10.88 -0.46 7.34
C CYS A 197 10.49 -1.59 8.29
N ILE A 198 11.47 -2.23 8.91
CA ILE A 198 11.23 -3.31 9.88
C ILE A 198 11.46 -2.75 11.28
N CYS A 199 10.41 -2.80 12.11
CA CYS A 199 10.50 -2.64 13.55
C CYS A 199 10.52 -4.06 14.14
N GLU A 200 11.70 -4.50 14.61
CA GLU A 200 11.99 -5.88 15.03
C GLU A 200 10.95 -6.37 16.06
N ASN A 201 10.33 -7.52 15.76
CA ASN A 201 9.24 -8.12 16.53
C ASN A 201 7.97 -7.25 16.74
N HIS A 202 7.84 -6.09 16.09
CA HIS A 202 6.73 -5.15 16.32
C HIS A 202 5.85 -4.89 15.09
N CYS A 203 6.43 -4.49 13.96
CA CYS A 203 5.68 -4.27 12.71
C CYS A 203 6.61 -4.20 11.49
N VAL A 204 6.00 -4.26 10.30
CA VAL A 204 6.59 -3.80 9.04
C VAL A 204 5.77 -2.61 8.57
N ILE A 205 6.44 -1.51 8.25
CA ILE A 205 5.83 -0.31 7.64
C ILE A 205 6.29 -0.26 6.19
N ALA A 206 5.39 -0.13 5.23
CA ALA A 206 5.75 -0.04 3.82
C ALA A 206 5.21 1.24 3.18
N TYR A 207 6.11 2.01 2.56
CA TYR A 207 5.82 3.23 1.82
C TYR A 207 5.91 2.93 0.32
N VAL A 208 4.84 3.22 -0.44
CA VAL A 208 4.83 3.10 -1.91
C VAL A 208 4.63 4.48 -2.50
N TYR A 209 5.63 4.96 -3.25
CA TYR A 209 5.62 6.28 -3.88
C TYR A 209 4.91 6.20 -5.23
N ILE A 210 3.83 6.97 -5.41
CA ILE A 210 3.02 7.04 -6.63
C ILE A 210 3.33 8.32 -7.41
N GLY A 211 3.59 8.18 -8.70
CA GLY A 211 3.84 9.27 -9.63
C GLY A 211 5.32 9.50 -9.92
N GLU A 212 5.62 10.46 -10.79
CA GLU A 212 6.99 10.89 -11.04
C GLU A 212 7.49 11.85 -9.96
N ILE A 213 8.80 11.83 -9.69
CA ILE A 213 9.47 12.64 -8.65
C ILE A 213 9.25 14.15 -8.83
N ASN A 214 8.93 14.58 -10.06
CA ASN A 214 8.79 15.99 -10.44
C ASN A 214 7.35 16.53 -10.31
N GLU A 215 6.36 15.66 -10.07
CA GLU A 215 4.98 16.06 -9.79
C GLU A 215 4.66 15.87 -8.30
N ALA A 216 3.52 16.39 -7.84
CA ALA A 216 3.07 16.26 -6.45
C ALA A 216 2.59 14.82 -6.18
N GLY A 217 3.55 13.89 -6.08
CA GLY A 217 3.31 12.46 -5.91
C GLY A 217 2.62 12.10 -4.59
N GLY A 218 1.92 10.97 -4.62
CA GLY A 218 1.29 10.39 -3.44
C GLY A 218 2.21 9.37 -2.75
N VAL A 219 2.00 9.12 -1.46
CA VAL A 219 2.59 7.98 -0.76
C VAL A 219 1.47 7.13 -0.16
N LEU A 220 1.46 5.84 -0.45
CA LEU A 220 0.64 4.87 0.29
C LEU A 220 1.48 4.27 1.41
N THR A 221 1.05 4.51 2.65
CA THR A 221 1.66 3.92 3.85
C THR A 221 0.83 2.72 4.31
N PHE A 222 1.48 1.57 4.45
CA PHE A 222 0.88 0.33 4.96
C PHE A 222 1.53 -0.07 6.27
N PHE A 223 0.73 -0.26 7.32
CA PHE A 223 1.18 -0.76 8.61
C PHE A 223 0.78 -2.23 8.75
N ILE A 224 1.77 -3.12 8.85
CA ILE A 224 1.58 -4.57 8.99
C ILE A 224 2.07 -4.97 10.39
N PRO A 225 1.18 -5.16 11.37
CA PRO A 225 1.58 -5.49 12.74
C PRO A 225 2.22 -6.88 12.79
N ALA A 226 3.14 -7.06 13.73
CA ALA A 226 3.69 -8.36 14.06
C ALA A 226 2.58 -9.32 14.55
N LYS A 227 2.80 -10.60 14.32
CA LYS A 227 2.08 -11.65 15.02
C LYS A 227 2.76 -11.95 16.34
N ASN A 228 2.03 -11.80 17.43
CA ASN A 228 2.45 -12.32 18.72
C ASN A 228 2.72 -13.82 18.59
N THR A 229 3.98 -14.22 18.77
CA THR A 229 4.36 -15.58 19.11
C THR A 229 3.97 -15.84 20.56
N GLY A 230 2.66 -15.92 20.81
CA GLY A 230 2.15 -16.43 22.07
C GLY A 230 2.35 -17.94 22.09
N ASP A 231 3.19 -18.42 23.00
CA ASP A 231 3.39 -19.84 23.23
C ASP A 231 2.05 -20.53 23.57
N PHE A 232 1.84 -21.72 23.00
CA PHE A 232 0.75 -22.65 23.33
C PHE A 232 1.32 -23.81 24.15
#